data_AF-A0A428WNL9-F1
#
_entry.id   AF-A0A428WNL9-F1
#
_cell.length_a   1.000
_cell.length_b   1.000
_cell.length_c   1.000
_cell.angle_alpha   90.00
_cell.angle_beta   90.00
_cell.angle_gamma   90.00
#
_symmetry.space_group_name_H-M   'P 1'
#
loop_
_entity.id
_entity.type
_entity.pdbx_description
1 polymer ?
#
loop_
_entity_poly.entity_id
_entity_poly.type
_entity_poly.pdbx_seq_one_letter_code
_entity_poly.pdbx_strand_id
1 'polypeptide(L)'
;MSAEMDELIAQFQNFQSKVRQAEARFAGVGDMQERIARLETTVTSPDGTVTVTAGAGGTITGLRLTAGATRVEAGQLAATIMDTIRRAVAGAAQQQAGIVDDAFGDAFGVDVSAQVREAQAEAFGTTAAEPASEQQPRPPSRPARRPAEDDDDFGQGPILRRS
;
A
#
# COMPACT_ATOMS: atom_id res chain seq x y z
N MET A 1 -35.61 -49.86 -3.03
CA MET A 1 -36.28 -48.94 -3.98
C MET A 1 -36.74 -47.62 -3.34
N SER A 2 -37.22 -47.57 -2.08
CA SER A 2 -37.60 -46.27 -1.46
C SER A 2 -36.41 -45.44 -0.95
N ALA A 3 -35.42 -46.07 -0.32
CA ALA A 3 -34.26 -45.38 0.25
C ALA A 3 -33.39 -44.64 -0.80
N GLU A 4 -33.24 -45.21 -1.99
CA GLU A 4 -32.52 -44.59 -3.12
C GLU A 4 -33.28 -43.36 -3.66
N MET A 5 -34.61 -43.38 -3.62
CA MET A 5 -35.44 -42.26 -4.06
C MET A 5 -35.40 -41.10 -3.05
N ASP A 6 -35.39 -41.41 -1.75
CA ASP A 6 -35.24 -40.41 -0.69
C ASP A 6 -33.88 -39.72 -0.75
N GLU A 7 -32.81 -40.47 -1.03
CA GLU A 7 -31.47 -39.92 -1.24
C GLU A 7 -31.42 -38.98 -2.46
N LEU A 8 -32.07 -39.35 -3.56
CA LEU A 8 -32.12 -38.53 -4.77
C LEU A 8 -32.87 -37.21 -4.55
N ILE A 9 -33.95 -37.23 -3.76
CA ILE A 9 -34.70 -36.02 -3.38
C ILE A 9 -33.83 -35.10 -2.52
N ALA A 10 -33.10 -35.65 -1.54
CA ALA A 10 -32.20 -34.87 -0.69
C ALA A 10 -31.05 -34.23 -1.51
N GLN A 11 -30.48 -34.97 -2.45
CA GLN A 11 -29.46 -34.44 -3.38
C GLN A 11 -30.01 -33.32 -4.26
N PHE A 12 -31.24 -33.47 -4.78
CA PHE A 12 -31.88 -32.44 -5.59
C PHE A 12 -32.18 -31.16 -4.79
N GLN A 13 -32.65 -31.28 -3.55
CA GLN A 13 -32.86 -30.12 -2.67
C GLN A 13 -31.56 -29.39 -2.35
N ASN A 14 -30.47 -30.13 -2.10
CA ASN A 14 -29.14 -29.57 -1.90
C ASN A 14 -28.58 -28.90 -3.16
N PHE A 15 -28.85 -29.47 -4.34
CA PHE A 15 -28.47 -28.85 -5.60
C PHE A 15 -29.22 -27.54 -5.81
N GLN A 16 -30.54 -27.53 -5.62
CA GLN A 16 -31.36 -26.32 -5.73
C GLN A 16 -30.95 -25.23 -4.74
N SER A 17 -30.61 -25.60 -3.49
CA SER A 17 -30.16 -24.61 -2.50
C SER A 17 -28.83 -23.98 -2.89
N LYS A 18 -27.89 -24.78 -3.42
CA LYS A 18 -26.61 -24.27 -3.95
C LYS A 18 -26.80 -23.36 -5.16
N VAL A 19 -27.72 -23.70 -6.08
CA VAL A 19 -28.02 -22.85 -7.25
C VAL A 19 -28.61 -21.51 -6.80
N ARG A 20 -29.62 -21.52 -5.91
CA ARG A 20 -30.19 -20.27 -5.36
C ARG A 20 -29.14 -19.41 -4.64
N GLN A 21 -28.25 -20.05 -3.90
CA GLN A 21 -27.17 -19.37 -3.20
C GLN A 21 -26.12 -18.79 -4.17
N ALA A 22 -25.82 -19.49 -5.26
CA ALA A 22 -24.96 -18.97 -6.33
C ALA A 22 -25.62 -17.78 -7.04
N GLU A 23 -26.88 -17.90 -7.44
CA GLU A 23 -27.65 -16.82 -8.08
C GLU A 23 -27.69 -15.56 -7.21
N ALA A 24 -27.94 -15.70 -5.90
CA ALA A 24 -27.92 -14.58 -4.96
C ALA A 24 -26.53 -13.89 -4.89
N ARG A 25 -25.44 -14.66 -4.94
CA ARG A 25 -24.06 -14.14 -4.96
C ARG A 25 -23.74 -13.40 -6.27
N PHE A 26 -24.24 -13.89 -7.40
CA PHE A 26 -23.99 -13.25 -8.70
C PHE A 26 -24.89 -12.04 -8.97
N ALA A 27 -26.07 -11.97 -8.35
CA ALA A 27 -26.98 -10.83 -8.50
C ALA A 27 -26.35 -9.49 -8.07
N GLY A 28 -25.46 -9.51 -7.06
CA GLY A 28 -24.75 -8.31 -6.59
C GLY A 28 -23.59 -7.85 -7.48
N VAL A 29 -23.12 -8.69 -8.41
CA VAL A 29 -21.95 -8.38 -9.25
C VAL A 29 -22.21 -7.20 -10.18
N GLY A 30 -23.41 -7.15 -10.80
CA GLY A 30 -23.76 -6.10 -11.76
C GLY A 30 -23.81 -4.72 -11.09
N ASP A 31 -24.52 -4.63 -9.96
CA ASP A 31 -24.60 -3.40 -9.17
C ASP A 31 -23.21 -2.97 -8.65
N MET A 32 -22.42 -3.93 -8.17
CA MET A 32 -21.04 -3.66 -7.75
C MET A 32 -20.20 -3.07 -8.89
N GLN A 33 -20.22 -3.68 -10.08
CA GLN A 33 -19.47 -3.19 -11.24
C GLN A 33 -19.90 -1.77 -11.62
N GLU A 34 -21.20 -1.48 -11.58
CA GLU A 34 -21.74 -0.17 -11.89
C GLU A 34 -21.35 0.89 -10.86
N ARG A 35 -21.36 0.52 -9.56
CA ARG A 35 -20.90 1.38 -8.46
C ARG A 35 -19.40 1.67 -8.57
N ILE A 36 -18.57 0.68 -8.85
CA ILE A 36 -17.12 0.85 -9.06
C ILE A 36 -16.86 1.72 -10.30
N ALA A 37 -17.57 1.50 -11.41
CA ALA A 37 -17.38 2.27 -12.64
C ALA A 37 -17.68 3.77 -12.47
N ARG A 38 -18.59 4.13 -11.57
CA ARG A 38 -18.92 5.53 -11.23
C ARG A 38 -18.14 6.09 -10.05
N LEU A 39 -17.27 5.30 -9.43
CA LEU A 39 -16.52 5.74 -8.27
C LEU A 39 -15.55 6.84 -8.68
N GLU A 40 -15.69 8.00 -8.04
CA GLU A 40 -14.76 9.11 -8.12
C GLU A 40 -14.53 9.71 -6.74
N THR A 41 -13.27 9.93 -6.40
CA THR A 41 -12.84 10.59 -5.18
C THR A 41 -12.14 11.89 -5.54
N THR A 42 -12.69 13.01 -5.06
CA THR A 42 -12.08 14.32 -5.25
C THR A 42 -11.43 14.80 -3.95
N VAL A 43 -10.16 15.16 -4.01
CA VAL A 43 -9.39 15.69 -2.89
C VAL A 43 -8.81 17.04 -3.26
N THR A 44 -8.93 18.00 -2.35
CA THR A 44 -8.31 19.32 -2.46
C THR A 44 -7.18 19.45 -1.46
N SER A 45 -6.10 20.10 -1.87
CA SER A 45 -4.96 20.42 -1.03
C SER A 45 -5.34 21.37 0.12
N PRO A 46 -4.62 21.37 1.25
CA PRO A 46 -4.95 22.22 2.40
C PRO A 46 -4.98 23.72 2.11
N ASP A 47 -4.19 24.17 1.13
CA ASP A 47 -4.11 25.56 0.66
C ASP A 47 -5.17 25.90 -0.42
N GLY A 48 -5.98 24.92 -0.83
CA GLY A 48 -7.03 25.10 -1.85
C GLY A 48 -6.50 25.33 -3.27
N THR A 49 -5.20 25.16 -3.50
CA THR A 49 -4.58 25.48 -4.81
C THR A 49 -4.62 24.32 -5.80
N VAL A 50 -4.70 23.08 -5.30
CA VAL A 50 -4.69 21.85 -6.09
C VAL A 50 -5.93 21.02 -5.77
N THR A 51 -6.66 20.60 -6.80
CA THR A 51 -7.75 19.62 -6.68
C THR A 51 -7.47 18.45 -7.61
N VAL A 52 -7.52 17.22 -7.08
CA VAL A 52 -7.30 15.98 -7.81
C VAL A 52 -8.56 15.12 -7.72
N THR A 53 -8.96 14.54 -8.85
CA THR A 53 -10.03 13.54 -8.93
C THR A 53 -9.43 12.21 -9.36
N ALA A 54 -9.66 11.17 -8.56
CA ALA A 54 -9.24 9.80 -8.83
C ALA A 54 -10.45 8.87 -8.89
N GLY A 55 -10.54 8.07 -9.94
CA GLY A 55 -11.54 7.01 -10.11
C GLY A 55 -11.09 5.67 -9.55
N ALA A 56 -11.87 4.63 -9.86
CA ALA A 56 -11.58 3.25 -9.50
C ALA A 56 -10.11 2.84 -9.79
N GLY A 57 -9.55 2.02 -8.89
CA GLY A 57 -8.16 1.56 -8.95
C GLY A 57 -7.11 2.66 -8.79
N GLY A 58 -7.48 3.89 -8.44
CA GLY A 58 -6.55 5.00 -8.32
C GLY A 58 -6.24 5.71 -9.64
N THR A 59 -7.06 5.49 -10.68
CA THR A 59 -6.88 6.17 -11.97
C THR A 59 -7.15 7.66 -11.81
N ILE A 60 -6.19 8.53 -12.14
CA ILE A 60 -6.41 9.99 -12.05
C ILE A 60 -7.23 10.45 -13.26
N THR A 61 -8.44 10.96 -13.02
CA THR A 61 -9.36 11.45 -14.07
C THR A 61 -9.36 12.97 -14.16
N GLY A 62 -8.90 13.67 -13.13
CA GLY A 62 -8.87 15.13 -13.10
C GLY A 62 -7.74 15.71 -12.25
N LEU A 63 -7.16 16.81 -12.73
CA LEU A 63 -6.26 17.68 -11.99
C LEU A 63 -6.61 19.12 -12.30
N ARG A 64 -6.87 19.92 -11.27
CA ARG A 64 -7.17 21.34 -11.37
C ARG A 64 -6.22 22.12 -10.48
N LEU A 65 -5.62 23.16 -11.05
CA LEU A 65 -4.78 24.12 -10.35
C LEU A 65 -5.49 25.49 -10.38
N THR A 66 -5.51 26.18 -9.25
CA THR A 66 -6.03 27.55 -9.19
C THR A 66 -4.95 28.56 -9.58
N ALA A 67 -5.34 29.81 -9.84
CA ALA A 67 -4.38 30.90 -10.05
C ALA A 67 -3.48 31.17 -8.81
N GLY A 68 -3.87 30.68 -7.63
CA GLY A 68 -3.02 30.73 -6.44
C GLY A 68 -1.82 29.79 -6.54
N ALA A 69 -1.95 28.65 -7.25
CA ALA A 69 -0.89 27.66 -7.41
C ALA A 69 0.34 28.25 -8.13
N THR A 70 0.15 29.15 -9.09
CA THR A 70 1.25 29.78 -9.84
C THR A 70 2.04 30.81 -9.02
N ARG A 71 1.57 31.15 -7.82
CA ARG A 71 2.27 32.07 -6.89
C ARG A 71 3.15 31.31 -5.90
N VAL A 72 3.01 29.99 -5.84
CA VAL A 72 3.80 29.10 -4.98
C VAL A 72 5.11 28.75 -5.69
N GLU A 73 6.18 28.55 -4.92
CA GLU A 73 7.45 28.05 -5.44
C GLU A 73 7.25 26.67 -6.10
N ALA A 74 7.93 26.41 -7.22
CA ALA A 74 7.67 25.24 -8.05
C ALA A 74 7.91 23.90 -7.32
N GLY A 75 8.95 23.82 -6.47
CA GLY A 75 9.23 22.64 -5.67
C GLY A 75 8.15 22.40 -4.62
N GLN A 76 7.66 23.46 -3.98
CA GLN A 76 6.56 23.36 -3.02
C GLN A 76 5.25 22.94 -3.71
N LEU A 77 4.96 23.49 -4.90
CA LEU A 77 3.78 23.10 -5.67
C LEU A 77 3.85 21.62 -6.08
N ALA A 78 5.00 21.14 -6.54
CA ALA A 78 5.20 19.74 -6.89
C ALA A 78 4.94 18.81 -5.69
N ALA A 79 5.45 19.17 -4.51
CA ALA A 79 5.19 18.42 -3.28
C ALA A 79 3.70 18.38 -2.93
N THR A 80 3.00 19.52 -3.00
CA THR A 80 1.56 19.62 -2.76
C THR A 80 0.74 18.78 -3.74
N ILE A 81 1.09 18.81 -5.03
CA ILE A 81 0.42 17.99 -6.05
C ILE A 81 0.60 16.50 -5.74
N MET A 82 1.83 16.06 -5.48
CA MET A 82 2.12 14.66 -5.18
C MET A 82 1.45 14.17 -3.89
N ASP A 83 1.35 15.00 -2.85
CA ASP A 83 0.58 14.69 -1.65
C ASP A 83 -0.92 14.54 -1.94
N THR A 84 -1.49 15.50 -2.68
CA THR A 84 -2.92 15.52 -3.01
C THR A 84 -3.30 14.32 -3.88
N ILE A 85 -2.45 13.95 -4.85
CA ILE A 85 -2.62 12.75 -5.67
C ILE A 85 -2.63 11.49 -4.80
N ARG A 86 -1.64 11.32 -3.92
CA ARG A 86 -1.54 10.14 -3.04
C ARG A 86 -2.80 9.99 -2.18
N ARG A 87 -3.31 11.09 -1.62
CA ARG A 87 -4.56 11.11 -0.86
C ARG A 87 -5.78 10.74 -1.71
N ALA A 88 -5.88 11.26 -2.93
CA ALA A 88 -6.98 10.94 -3.84
C ALA A 88 -6.98 9.44 -4.23
N VAL A 89 -5.81 8.91 -4.59
CA VAL A 89 -5.63 7.49 -4.92
C VAL A 89 -5.97 6.58 -3.73
N ALA A 90 -5.46 6.93 -2.54
CA ALA A 90 -5.74 6.17 -1.33
C ALA A 90 -7.25 6.14 -1.01
N GLY A 91 -7.93 7.28 -1.11
CA GLY A 91 -9.37 7.39 -0.90
C GLY A 91 -10.18 6.60 -1.93
N ALA A 92 -9.79 6.64 -3.21
CA ALA A 92 -10.46 5.89 -4.26
C ALA A 92 -10.33 4.37 -4.07
N ALA A 93 -9.13 3.89 -3.71
CA ALA A 93 -8.91 2.48 -3.43
C ALA A 93 -9.68 2.00 -2.19
N GLN A 94 -9.74 2.81 -1.13
CA GLN A 94 -10.53 2.49 0.07
C GLN A 94 -12.03 2.39 -0.23
N GLN A 95 -12.58 3.34 -1.00
CA GLN A 95 -13.98 3.31 -1.41
C GLN A 95 -14.29 2.09 -2.28
N GLN A 96 -13.38 1.73 -3.21
CA GLN A 96 -13.56 0.55 -4.04
C GLN A 96 -13.58 -0.72 -3.19
N ALA A 97 -12.69 -0.82 -2.20
CA ALA A 97 -12.64 -1.96 -1.31
C ALA A 97 -13.95 -2.10 -0.50
N GLY A 98 -14.50 -0.98 0.00
CA GLY A 98 -15.80 -0.99 0.67
C GLY A 98 -16.95 -1.47 -0.23
N ILE A 99 -16.97 -1.07 -1.51
CA ILE A 99 -17.99 -1.56 -2.47
C ILE A 99 -17.88 -3.07 -2.70
N VAL A 100 -16.65 -3.60 -2.77
CA VAL A 100 -16.42 -5.04 -2.91
C VAL A 100 -16.82 -5.79 -1.64
N ASP A 101 -16.50 -5.26 -0.46
CA ASP A 101 -16.86 -5.87 0.82
C ASP A 101 -18.38 -5.89 1.04
N ASP A 102 -19.10 -4.83 0.67
CA ASP A 102 -20.56 -4.81 0.71
C ASP A 102 -21.18 -5.93 -0.14
N ALA A 103 -20.58 -6.24 -1.28
CA ALA A 103 -21.11 -7.20 -2.24
C ALA A 103 -20.64 -8.64 -1.97
N PHE A 104 -19.45 -8.84 -1.37
CA PHE A 104 -18.79 -10.14 -1.24
C PHE A 104 -18.31 -10.48 0.17
N GLY A 105 -18.17 -9.52 1.06
CA GLY A 105 -17.54 -9.69 2.37
C GLY A 105 -18.25 -10.73 3.24
N ASP A 106 -19.56 -10.60 3.39
CA ASP A 106 -20.36 -11.56 4.16
C ASP A 106 -20.56 -12.91 3.42
N ALA A 107 -20.54 -12.88 2.08
CA ALA A 107 -20.84 -14.05 1.26
C ALA A 107 -19.63 -15.00 1.11
N PHE A 108 -18.41 -14.48 1.21
CA PHE A 108 -17.17 -15.21 0.97
C PHE A 108 -16.14 -15.09 2.12
N GLY A 109 -16.42 -14.27 3.15
CA GLY A 109 -15.53 -14.09 4.30
C GLY A 109 -14.23 -13.36 3.94
N VAL A 110 -14.27 -12.47 2.95
CA VAL A 110 -13.11 -11.72 2.45
C VAL A 110 -13.26 -10.26 2.88
N ASP A 111 -12.26 -9.71 3.57
CA ASP A 111 -12.18 -8.28 3.91
C ASP A 111 -11.14 -7.60 3.01
N VAL A 112 -11.59 -7.12 1.85
CA VAL A 112 -10.76 -6.43 0.86
C VAL A 112 -10.37 -5.05 1.37
N SER A 113 -11.19 -4.39 2.19
CA SER A 113 -10.85 -3.11 2.80
C SER A 113 -9.62 -3.19 3.71
N ALA A 114 -9.48 -4.29 4.46
CA ALA A 114 -8.31 -4.55 5.27
C ALA A 114 -7.05 -4.73 4.43
N GLN A 115 -7.13 -5.51 3.35
CA GLN A 115 -6.00 -5.73 2.44
C GLN A 115 -5.55 -4.44 1.75
N VAL A 116 -6.50 -3.60 1.31
CA VAL A 116 -6.17 -2.31 0.70
C VAL A 116 -5.52 -1.37 1.71
N ARG A 117 -5.96 -1.37 2.97
CA ARG A 117 -5.36 -0.56 4.04
C ARG A 117 -3.94 -0.99 4.34
N GLU A 118 -3.68 -2.30 4.38
CA GLU A 118 -2.34 -2.87 4.57
C GLU A 118 -1.41 -2.52 3.41
N ALA A 119 -1.85 -2.74 2.17
CA ALA A 119 -1.07 -2.37 0.98
C ALA A 119 -0.77 -0.86 0.92
N GLN A 120 -1.70 -0.02 1.36
CA GLN A 120 -1.46 1.42 1.50
C GLN A 120 -0.42 1.70 2.59
N ALA A 121 -0.51 1.05 3.75
CA ALA A 121 0.45 1.24 4.84
C ALA A 121 1.88 0.84 4.42
N GLU A 122 2.03 -0.23 3.65
CA GLU A 122 3.31 -0.63 3.06
C GLU A 122 3.80 0.39 2.02
N ALA A 123 2.94 0.81 1.09
CA ALA A 123 3.29 1.76 0.03
C ALA A 123 3.63 3.16 0.57
N PHE A 124 3.01 3.57 1.67
CA PHE A 124 3.26 4.86 2.33
C PHE A 124 4.28 4.78 3.47
N GLY A 125 4.86 3.60 3.75
CA GLY A 125 5.87 3.43 4.80
C GLY A 125 5.36 3.68 6.22
N THR A 126 4.06 3.47 6.47
CA THR A 126 3.42 3.63 7.78
C THR A 126 3.21 2.32 8.52
N THR A 127 3.75 1.20 8.02
CA THR A 127 4.02 0.07 8.92
C THR A 127 4.87 0.64 10.03
N ALA A 128 4.32 0.65 11.26
CA ALA A 128 5.08 0.97 12.45
C ALA A 128 6.40 0.24 12.31
N ALA A 129 7.49 1.01 12.21
CA ALA A 129 8.82 0.46 12.14
C ALA A 129 8.85 -0.69 13.14
N GLU A 130 9.08 -1.92 12.65
CA GLU A 130 9.53 -2.99 13.52
C GLU A 130 10.52 -2.33 14.47
N PRO A 131 10.31 -2.40 15.80
CA PRO A 131 11.22 -1.78 16.72
C PRO A 131 12.58 -2.32 16.33
N ALA A 132 13.44 -1.44 15.83
CA ALA A 132 14.82 -1.77 15.54
C ALA A 132 15.30 -2.45 16.80
N SER A 133 15.45 -3.78 16.74
CA SER A 133 15.88 -4.58 17.88
C SER A 133 17.07 -3.84 18.44
N GLU A 134 16.91 -3.39 19.69
CA GLU A 134 17.82 -2.47 20.35
C GLU A 134 19.24 -2.89 20.00
N GLN A 135 19.92 -2.07 19.19
CA GLN A 135 21.35 -2.20 18.99
C GLN A 135 21.97 -1.95 20.35
N GLN A 136 22.19 -3.05 21.05
CA GLN A 136 22.84 -3.12 22.33
C GLN A 136 24.12 -2.26 22.25
N PRO A 137 24.26 -1.22 23.09
CA PRO A 137 25.40 -0.32 23.00
C PRO A 137 26.68 -1.13 23.24
N ARG A 138 27.53 -1.22 22.21
CA ARG A 138 28.85 -1.82 22.34
C ARG A 138 29.59 -1.07 23.46
N PRO A 139 30.13 -1.76 24.48
CA PRO A 139 30.88 -1.09 25.54
C PRO A 139 32.10 -0.38 24.93
N PRO A 140 32.47 0.81 25.43
CA PRO A 140 33.61 1.55 24.90
C PRO A 140 34.88 0.72 25.06
N SER A 141 35.56 0.48 23.95
CA SER A 141 36.86 -0.18 23.92
C SER A 141 37.84 0.63 24.77
N ARG A 142 38.23 0.05 25.91
CA ARG A 142 39.22 0.61 26.83
C ARG A 142 40.53 0.82 26.04
N PRO A 143 41.17 2.01 26.10
CA PRO A 143 42.42 2.23 25.39
C PRO A 143 43.49 1.28 25.94
N ALA A 144 43.99 0.41 25.07
CA ALA A 144 45.12 -0.45 25.37
C ALA A 144 46.33 0.42 25.68
N ARG A 145 46.93 0.19 26.85
CA ARG A 145 48.20 0.80 27.25
C ARG A 145 49.25 0.45 26.20
N ARG A 146 49.92 1.48 25.71
CA ARG A 146 51.11 1.41 24.85
C ARG A 146 52.28 0.81 25.67
N PRO A 147 52.95 -0.25 25.22
CA PRO A 147 54.32 -0.54 25.65
C PRO A 147 55.28 0.31 24.81
N ALA A 148 56.26 0.93 25.49
CA ALA A 148 57.43 1.62 24.93
C ALA A 148 58.31 0.62 24.15
N GLU A 149 58.68 0.92 22.90
CA GLU A 149 60.01 1.38 22.42
C GLU A 149 61.06 0.26 22.27
N ASP A 150 61.97 0.51 21.32
CA ASP A 150 63.13 -0.28 20.84
C ASP A 150 62.80 -1.36 19.78
N ASP A 151 63.46 -1.47 18.64
CA ASP A 151 64.57 -0.72 18.04
C ASP A 151 64.61 -1.11 16.55
N ASP A 152 65.17 -0.22 15.72
CA ASP A 152 65.95 -0.50 14.51
C ASP A 152 65.41 -1.45 13.41
N ASP A 153 65.20 -0.88 12.22
CA ASP A 153 65.97 -1.21 11.00
C ASP A 153 65.18 -0.78 9.73
N PHE A 154 65.21 0.52 9.43
CA PHE A 154 64.89 1.04 8.09
C PHE A 154 66.14 1.66 7.47
N GLY A 155 67.13 0.82 7.25
CA GLY A 155 68.27 1.12 6.39
C GLY A 155 68.47 0.04 5.35
N GLN A 156 67.88 0.19 4.16
CA GLN A 156 68.53 -0.09 2.86
C GLN A 156 67.57 -0.04 1.66
N GLY A 157 67.89 0.81 0.68
CA GLY A 157 67.36 0.71 -0.68
C GLY A 157 67.38 2.04 -1.46
N PRO A 158 68.50 2.42 -2.09
CA PRO A 158 68.60 3.68 -2.83
C PRO A 158 67.83 3.61 -4.16
N ILE A 159 66.93 4.58 -4.32
CA ILE A 159 66.20 4.92 -5.55
C ILE A 159 67.20 5.40 -6.61
N LEU A 160 67.62 4.50 -7.50
CA LEU A 160 68.31 4.87 -8.73
C LEU A 160 67.29 5.32 -9.78
N ARG A 161 67.23 6.63 -10.03
CA ARG A 161 66.69 7.21 -11.27
C ARG A 161 67.66 8.27 -11.81
N ARG A 162 68.59 7.82 -12.65
CA ARG A 162 69.11 8.50 -13.87
C ARG A 162 69.61 9.95 -13.69
N SER A 163 70.92 10.13 -13.69
CA SER A 163 71.73 10.89 -14.69
C SER A 163 73.19 10.88 -14.24
#